data_AF-A0A9D8MR00-F1
#
_entry.id   AF-A0A9D8MR00-F1
#
_cell.length_a   1.000
_cell.length_b   1.000
_cell.length_c   1.000
_cell.angle_alpha   90.00
_cell.angle_beta   90.00
_cell.angle_gamma   90.00
#
_symmetry.space_group_name_H-M   'P 1'
#
loop_
_entity.id
_entity.type
_entity.pdbx_description
1 polymer ?
#
loop_
_entity_poly.entity_id
_entity_poly.type
_entity_poly.pdbx_seq_one_letter_code
_entity_poly.pdbx_strand_id
1 'polypeptide(L)'
;MSSANESSTPQKSITRNELFGGSLIRMTPPGSELLTEASWDALTSLGAGSAPFALLRVPSAENAERWIPALTKAGLRIYPLGAGTNFAGSDTKLDDHIFLQLTDDRVSRLPDGRFQAFAGAPLRKLLLCAKENGCSGTAALSGIPGSIGGAVCMNAGACGKTISDFIAELTLLDLNTGKTETAQKSDFPWLYRSSGIGPDKMVLSAVFCFPEGSREEEDALWEQEKQRRAKAPRGRSAGSVFRNPESCFPPAGKLLDDAGAKGMREGAFRVPQEHANWIVNEGGGTASDFRRLVRRMKGAVYQKFGIELHAEIRCPEMDRTVDRVLVVMGGESSEREISLCSGKGVAGALREAGYDVREYDIRKLALTDDMKNWAEVVFPVLHGGYGEDGRFQALLEEAGICYVGPNSAACRDIMDKLRSKELMNEAGISTPAFAILDDPDAPVPEGFEFPLVVKPNSNGSTFGVTLVEDAAQWKAALQEAFRFDNCVFVEEYIKGVEGAIGVVSGRTLPIVEIQFPGKIYDYDAKYNANSKTRHPCPPENMTPRQQEEVAREALAYAKKVGAENLVRIDVIVRAKDGKVFVLEGNGLPGMTPTSLVPTEAKTAGISMTELCSSLVESAVRNRR
;
A
#
# COMPACT_ATOMS: atom_id res chain seq x y z
N MET A 1 2.97 43.62 -55.00
CA MET A 1 1.97 42.61 -55.36
C MET A 1 2.27 41.34 -54.58
N SER A 2 1.29 40.87 -53.79
CA SER A 2 1.11 39.52 -53.21
C SER A 2 2.29 38.91 -52.42
N SER A 3 2.31 38.92 -51.09
CA SER A 3 1.54 38.09 -50.13
C SER A 3 1.81 36.58 -50.23
N ALA A 4 2.85 36.11 -49.54
CA ALA A 4 2.95 34.74 -49.04
C ALA A 4 3.20 34.83 -47.53
N ASN A 5 2.17 34.55 -46.75
CA ASN A 5 2.28 34.38 -45.30
C ASN A 5 1.75 32.98 -45.02
N GLU A 6 2.66 32.02 -44.88
CA GLU A 6 2.35 30.67 -44.41
C GLU A 6 1.90 30.78 -42.95
N SER A 7 0.60 30.82 -42.74
CA SER A 7 0.01 30.64 -41.42
C SER A 7 0.12 29.15 -41.05
N SER A 8 1.16 28.80 -40.29
CA SER A 8 1.20 27.57 -39.51
C SER A 8 0.03 27.61 -38.52
N THR A 9 -1.07 26.94 -38.84
CA THR A 9 -2.18 26.77 -37.92
C THR A 9 -1.66 26.03 -36.69
N PRO A 10 -1.83 26.56 -35.46
CA PRO A 10 -1.49 25.81 -34.26
C PRO A 10 -2.36 24.55 -34.24
N GLN A 11 -1.73 23.38 -34.25
CA GLN A 11 -2.40 22.12 -33.99
C GLN A 11 -3.08 22.24 -32.63
N LYS A 12 -4.40 22.48 -32.60
CA LYS A 12 -5.19 22.51 -31.36
C LYS A 12 -4.87 21.24 -30.56
N SER A 13 -4.34 21.41 -29.34
CA SER A 13 -4.29 20.32 -28.37
C SER A 13 -5.73 20.01 -27.98
N ILE A 14 -6.21 18.83 -28.33
CA ILE A 14 -7.53 18.35 -27.92
C ILE A 14 -7.48 18.22 -26.39
N THR A 15 -8.30 19.00 -25.70
CA THR A 15 -8.35 18.99 -24.23
C THR A 15 -9.04 17.71 -23.73
N ARG A 16 -8.71 17.29 -22.50
CA ARG A 16 -9.30 16.11 -21.83
C ARG A 16 -10.84 16.11 -21.83
N ASN A 17 -11.46 17.29 -21.79
CA ASN A 17 -12.91 17.48 -21.91
C ASN A 17 -13.45 17.30 -23.34
N GLU A 18 -12.64 17.53 -24.39
CA GLU A 18 -13.04 17.30 -25.78
C GLU A 18 -12.97 15.81 -26.17
N LEU A 19 -12.13 15.00 -25.51
CA LEU A 19 -12.10 13.54 -25.71
C LEU A 19 -13.37 12.84 -25.22
N PHE A 20 -13.90 13.26 -24.06
CA PHE A 20 -15.13 12.71 -23.49
C PHE A 20 -16.38 13.52 -23.86
N GLY A 21 -16.21 14.76 -24.35
CA GLY A 21 -17.27 15.64 -24.84
C GLY A 21 -17.37 15.64 -26.37
N GLY A 22 -18.00 14.62 -26.95
CA GLY A 22 -18.60 14.62 -28.30
C GLY A 22 -17.69 14.73 -29.53
N SER A 23 -16.45 15.20 -29.42
CA SER A 23 -15.53 15.40 -30.56
C SER A 23 -14.91 14.08 -31.05
N LEU A 24 -14.55 13.16 -30.13
CA LEU A 24 -13.96 11.86 -30.49
C LEU A 24 -14.94 10.92 -31.20
N ILE A 25 -16.24 10.99 -30.85
CA ILE A 25 -17.30 10.16 -31.43
C ILE A 25 -17.40 10.37 -32.96
N ARG A 26 -17.00 11.53 -33.47
CA ARG A 26 -17.00 11.85 -34.90
C ARG A 26 -15.77 11.33 -35.66
N MET A 27 -14.74 10.86 -34.97
CA MET A 27 -13.47 10.40 -35.56
C MET A 27 -13.21 8.89 -35.39
N THR A 28 -14.13 8.16 -34.76
CA THR A 28 -14.01 6.72 -34.51
C THR A 28 -13.73 5.97 -35.83
N PRO A 29 -12.56 5.32 -35.98
CA PRO A 29 -12.30 4.43 -37.11
C PRO A 29 -13.44 3.42 -37.23
N PRO A 30 -13.96 3.16 -38.46
CA PRO A 30 -15.12 2.30 -38.67
C PRO A 30 -15.01 0.98 -37.89
N GLY A 31 -16.07 0.62 -37.17
CA GLY A 31 -16.13 -0.63 -36.38
C GLY A 31 -15.50 -0.57 -34.99
N SER A 32 -14.89 0.54 -34.57
CA SER A 32 -14.46 0.73 -33.17
C SER A 32 -15.63 1.21 -32.30
N GLU A 33 -15.64 0.82 -31.04
CA GLU A 33 -16.65 1.22 -30.05
C GLU A 33 -15.97 1.79 -28.82
N LEU A 34 -16.33 3.01 -28.41
CA LEU A 34 -15.84 3.65 -27.21
C LEU A 34 -16.97 3.72 -26.17
N LEU A 35 -16.76 3.07 -25.02
CA LEU A 35 -17.62 3.13 -23.86
C LEU A 35 -16.93 3.98 -22.80
N THR A 36 -17.49 5.13 -22.46
CA THR A 36 -16.91 6.04 -21.47
C THR A 36 -17.19 5.62 -20.03
N GLU A 37 -18.24 4.83 -19.81
CA GLU A 37 -18.67 4.33 -18.50
C GLU A 37 -18.98 2.83 -18.56
N ALA A 38 -17.96 2.02 -18.87
CA ALA A 38 -18.06 0.57 -18.79
C ALA A 38 -18.06 0.08 -17.34
N SER A 39 -18.68 -1.08 -17.10
CA SER A 39 -18.76 -1.73 -15.77
C SER A 39 -17.86 -2.96 -15.69
N TRP A 40 -17.12 -3.10 -14.58
CA TRP A 40 -16.23 -4.25 -14.34
C TRP A 40 -16.98 -5.56 -14.20
N ASP A 41 -18.18 -5.52 -13.61
CA ASP A 41 -19.06 -6.69 -13.45
C ASP A 41 -19.62 -7.18 -14.81
N ALA A 42 -19.75 -6.29 -15.79
CA ALA A 42 -20.14 -6.71 -17.14
C ALA A 42 -18.99 -7.37 -17.92
N LEU A 43 -17.73 -7.02 -17.61
CA LEU A 43 -16.58 -7.38 -18.44
C LEU A 43 -15.68 -8.47 -17.87
N THR A 44 -15.45 -8.49 -16.56
CA THR A 44 -14.46 -9.38 -15.92
C THR A 44 -15.13 -10.61 -15.33
N SER A 45 -14.51 -11.78 -15.41
CA SER A 45 -15.13 -13.01 -14.89
C SER A 45 -15.27 -12.99 -13.36
N LEU A 46 -14.37 -12.30 -12.66
CA LEU A 46 -14.43 -12.09 -11.22
C LEU A 46 -15.50 -11.07 -10.83
N GLY A 47 -15.73 -10.04 -11.64
CA GLY A 47 -16.70 -8.97 -11.38
C GLY A 47 -16.34 -8.10 -10.17
N ALA A 48 -15.05 -7.95 -9.88
CA ALA A 48 -14.56 -7.08 -8.82
C ALA A 48 -14.39 -5.64 -9.34
N GLY A 49 -14.83 -4.65 -8.57
CA GLY A 49 -14.61 -3.22 -8.87
C GLY A 49 -15.93 -2.46 -9.04
N SER A 50 -16.06 -1.33 -8.33
CA SER A 50 -17.28 -0.53 -8.31
C SER A 50 -17.27 0.71 -9.22
N ALA A 51 -16.09 1.20 -9.63
CA ALA A 51 -16.00 2.42 -10.41
C ALA A 51 -16.18 2.16 -11.93
N PRO A 52 -16.85 3.06 -12.66
CA PRO A 52 -16.88 2.99 -14.11
C PRO A 52 -15.50 3.29 -14.72
N PHE A 53 -15.25 2.78 -15.92
CA PHE A 53 -14.00 3.01 -16.65
C PHE A 53 -14.21 3.20 -18.15
N ALA A 54 -13.21 3.77 -18.83
CA ALA A 54 -13.24 3.94 -20.28
C ALA A 54 -12.72 2.68 -20.98
N LEU A 55 -13.54 2.09 -21.86
CA LEU A 55 -13.20 0.92 -22.67
C LEU A 55 -13.30 1.27 -24.16
N LEU A 56 -12.23 1.02 -24.90
CA LEU A 56 -12.17 1.11 -26.34
C LEU A 56 -12.05 -0.30 -26.93
N ARG A 57 -13.08 -0.71 -27.67
CA ARG A 57 -13.09 -1.95 -28.44
C ARG A 57 -12.72 -1.65 -29.89
N VAL A 58 -11.77 -2.40 -30.43
CA VAL A 58 -11.32 -2.23 -31.82
C VAL A 58 -11.31 -3.58 -32.56
N PRO A 59 -11.80 -3.62 -33.81
CA PRO A 59 -12.00 -4.86 -34.56
C PRO A 59 -10.74 -5.38 -35.23
N SER A 60 -9.66 -4.60 -35.29
CA SER A 60 -8.42 -5.02 -35.97
C SER A 60 -7.20 -4.27 -35.44
N ALA A 61 -6.02 -4.77 -35.82
CA ALA A 61 -4.74 -4.11 -35.58
C ALA A 61 -4.69 -2.72 -36.24
N GLU A 62 -5.14 -2.57 -37.50
CA GLU A 62 -5.09 -1.27 -38.18
C GLU A 62 -5.97 -0.23 -37.47
N ASN A 63 -7.07 -0.66 -36.86
CA ASN A 63 -7.89 0.23 -36.04
C ASN A 63 -7.15 0.64 -34.76
N ALA A 64 -6.49 -0.30 -34.08
CA ALA A 64 -5.69 -0.02 -32.89
C ALA A 64 -4.58 1.00 -33.20
N GLU A 65 -3.79 0.79 -34.25
CA GLU A 65 -2.71 1.68 -34.69
C GLU A 65 -3.19 3.12 -34.92
N ARG A 66 -4.39 3.31 -35.47
CA ARG A 66 -4.98 4.64 -35.69
C ARG A 66 -5.35 5.36 -34.38
N TRP A 67 -5.67 4.61 -33.34
CA TRP A 67 -6.04 5.17 -32.04
C TRP A 67 -4.81 5.56 -31.20
N ILE A 68 -3.73 4.79 -31.26
CA ILE A 68 -2.56 4.98 -30.39
C ILE A 68 -2.05 6.43 -30.37
N PRO A 69 -1.82 7.13 -31.52
CA PRO A 69 -1.33 8.51 -31.49
C PRO A 69 -2.30 9.49 -30.82
N ALA A 70 -3.60 9.30 -31.01
CA ALA A 70 -4.63 10.17 -30.42
C ALA A 70 -4.72 9.97 -28.90
N LEU A 71 -4.68 8.72 -28.43
CA LEU A 71 -4.70 8.38 -27.01
C LEU A 71 -3.42 8.85 -26.30
N THR A 72 -2.27 8.69 -26.95
CA THR A 72 -0.98 9.16 -26.44
C THR A 72 -0.94 10.69 -26.36
N LYS A 73 -1.40 11.40 -27.41
CA LYS A 73 -1.51 12.87 -27.41
C LYS A 73 -2.46 13.39 -26.32
N ALA A 74 -3.48 12.60 -25.96
CA ALA A 74 -4.41 12.89 -24.88
C ALA A 74 -3.82 12.68 -23.48
N GLY A 75 -2.61 12.11 -23.37
CA GLY A 75 -2.00 11.76 -22.09
C GLY A 75 -2.70 10.59 -21.37
N LEU A 76 -3.43 9.75 -22.12
CA LEU A 76 -4.09 8.56 -21.57
C LEU A 76 -3.12 7.37 -21.56
N ARG A 77 -3.08 6.66 -20.44
CA ARG A 77 -2.39 5.36 -20.32
C ARG A 77 -3.26 4.28 -20.95
N ILE A 78 -2.70 3.58 -21.94
CA ILE A 78 -3.40 2.54 -22.68
C ILE A 78 -3.15 1.21 -21.97
N TYR A 79 -4.23 0.53 -21.57
CA TYR A 79 -4.14 -0.77 -20.88
C TYR A 79 -4.77 -1.88 -21.74
N PRO A 80 -3.97 -2.83 -22.27
CA PRO A 80 -4.51 -3.96 -23.02
C PRO A 80 -5.39 -4.86 -22.15
N LEU A 81 -6.62 -5.12 -22.60
CA LEU A 81 -7.57 -5.96 -21.89
C LEU A 81 -8.09 -7.07 -22.80
N GLY A 82 -7.80 -8.33 -22.42
CA GLY A 82 -8.38 -9.51 -23.05
C GLY A 82 -9.83 -9.73 -22.60
N ALA A 83 -10.25 -10.99 -22.44
CA ALA A 83 -11.60 -11.32 -21.97
C ALA A 83 -11.84 -11.10 -20.46
N GLY A 84 -10.91 -10.46 -19.74
CA GLY A 84 -11.07 -10.16 -18.30
C GLY A 84 -11.14 -11.37 -17.37
N THR A 85 -10.55 -12.51 -17.76
CA THR A 85 -10.65 -13.78 -17.01
C THR A 85 -9.62 -13.98 -15.90
N ASN A 86 -8.59 -13.12 -15.86
CA ASN A 86 -7.54 -13.10 -14.83
C ASN A 86 -7.33 -11.67 -14.29
N PHE A 87 -8.45 -10.96 -14.07
CA PHE A 87 -8.45 -9.52 -13.81
C PHE A 87 -9.48 -9.14 -12.75
N ALA A 88 -9.07 -8.31 -11.79
CA ALA A 88 -9.94 -7.60 -10.86
C ALA A 88 -9.96 -6.11 -11.25
N GLY A 89 -11.14 -5.49 -11.29
CA GLY A 89 -11.32 -4.09 -11.65
C GLY A 89 -10.90 -3.11 -10.56
N SER A 90 -11.49 -1.91 -10.61
CA SER A 90 -11.15 -0.77 -9.75
C SER A 90 -12.35 -0.22 -9.00
N ASP A 91 -12.13 0.26 -7.78
CA ASP A 91 -13.12 1.02 -7.01
C ASP A 91 -12.93 2.54 -7.16
N THR A 92 -11.82 2.96 -7.76
CA THR A 92 -11.55 4.36 -8.08
C THR A 92 -11.70 4.58 -9.58
N LYS A 93 -12.32 5.70 -9.98
CA LYS A 93 -12.37 6.07 -11.39
C LYS A 93 -10.95 6.34 -11.91
N LEU A 94 -10.60 5.70 -13.02
CA LEU A 94 -9.28 5.81 -13.64
C LEU A 94 -9.33 6.80 -14.81
N ASP A 95 -9.45 8.09 -14.50
CA ASP A 95 -9.64 9.14 -15.51
C ASP A 95 -8.42 9.34 -16.44
N ASP A 96 -7.27 8.78 -16.08
CA ASP A 96 -6.01 8.80 -16.84
C ASP A 96 -5.77 7.50 -17.63
N HIS A 97 -6.70 6.55 -17.60
CA HIS A 97 -6.56 5.26 -18.28
C HIS A 97 -7.63 5.06 -19.35
N ILE A 98 -7.26 4.32 -20.40
CA ILE A 98 -8.19 3.75 -21.37
C ILE A 98 -7.86 2.27 -21.58
N PHE A 99 -8.87 1.41 -21.44
CA PHE A 99 -8.71 -0.01 -21.64
C PHE A 99 -8.93 -0.35 -23.10
N LEU A 100 -7.96 -0.99 -23.75
CA LEU A 100 -8.01 -1.33 -25.17
C LEU A 100 -8.26 -2.83 -25.34
N GLN A 101 -9.36 -3.17 -26.00
CA GLN A 101 -9.76 -4.56 -26.24
C GLN A 101 -9.89 -4.83 -27.74
N LEU A 102 -9.16 -5.85 -28.21
CA LEU A 102 -9.31 -6.37 -29.58
C LEU A 102 -10.51 -7.30 -29.65
N THR A 103 -11.37 -7.09 -30.65
CA THR A 103 -12.56 -7.93 -30.88
C THR A 103 -12.40 -8.88 -32.08
N ASP A 104 -11.28 -8.83 -32.80
CA ASP A 104 -10.96 -9.78 -33.86
C ASP A 104 -10.85 -11.19 -33.28
N ASP A 105 -11.82 -12.04 -33.62
CA ASP A 105 -11.93 -13.39 -33.10
C ASP A 105 -11.49 -14.46 -34.11
N ARG A 106 -10.89 -14.07 -35.24
CA ARG A 106 -10.56 -14.98 -36.33
C ARG A 106 -9.50 -16.00 -35.91
N VAL A 107 -9.70 -17.22 -36.41
CA VAL A 107 -8.75 -18.33 -36.35
C VAL A 107 -8.75 -18.99 -37.72
N SER A 108 -7.58 -19.20 -38.29
CA SER A 108 -7.42 -19.81 -39.62
C SER A 108 -6.26 -20.79 -39.63
N ARG A 109 -6.38 -21.83 -40.44
CA ARG A 109 -5.27 -22.72 -40.77
C ARG A 109 -4.54 -22.15 -41.99
N LEU A 110 -3.23 -22.02 -41.88
CA LEU A 110 -2.35 -21.56 -42.94
C LEU A 110 -2.04 -22.71 -43.93
N PRO A 111 -1.65 -22.41 -45.18
CA PRO A 111 -1.36 -23.44 -46.19
C PRO A 111 -0.24 -24.42 -45.80
N ASP A 112 0.66 -24.01 -44.92
CA ASP A 112 1.77 -24.82 -44.40
C ASP A 112 1.40 -25.67 -43.17
N GLY A 113 0.12 -25.70 -42.81
CA GLY A 113 -0.41 -26.50 -41.71
C GLY A 113 -0.36 -25.81 -40.34
N ARG A 114 0.27 -24.63 -40.21
CA ARG A 114 0.24 -23.81 -38.99
C ARG A 114 -1.12 -23.15 -38.79
N PHE A 115 -1.36 -22.57 -37.62
CA PHE A 115 -2.62 -21.91 -37.27
C PHE A 115 -2.38 -20.45 -36.90
N GLN A 116 -3.08 -19.52 -37.52
CA GLN A 116 -3.08 -18.12 -37.10
C GLN A 116 -4.31 -17.84 -36.24
N ALA A 117 -4.12 -17.18 -35.10
CA ALA A 117 -5.22 -16.71 -34.27
C ALA A 117 -5.00 -15.26 -33.83
N PHE A 118 -6.06 -14.47 -33.91
CA PHE A 118 -6.05 -13.07 -33.48
C PHE A 118 -6.29 -12.96 -31.97
N ALA A 119 -5.75 -11.90 -31.36
CA ALA A 119 -5.68 -11.79 -29.90
C ALA A 119 -7.05 -11.70 -29.20
N GLY A 120 -8.09 -11.26 -29.91
CA GLY A 120 -9.48 -11.24 -29.43
C GLY A 120 -10.15 -12.62 -29.44
N ALA A 121 -9.63 -13.59 -30.20
CA ALA A 121 -10.21 -14.91 -30.33
C ALA A 121 -10.20 -15.66 -28.99
N PRO A 122 -11.27 -16.40 -28.63
CA PRO A 122 -11.25 -17.29 -27.49
C PRO A 122 -10.18 -18.37 -27.68
N LEU A 123 -9.38 -18.65 -26.63
CA LEU A 123 -8.34 -19.70 -26.68
C LEU A 123 -8.92 -21.05 -27.13
N ARG A 124 -10.11 -21.40 -26.62
CA ARG A 124 -10.81 -22.63 -26.99
C ARG A 124 -11.12 -22.74 -28.48
N LYS A 125 -11.33 -21.63 -29.20
CA LYS A 125 -11.59 -21.61 -30.65
C LYS A 125 -10.38 -22.10 -31.44
N LEU A 126 -9.18 -21.64 -31.07
CA LEU A 126 -7.92 -22.12 -31.64
C LEU A 126 -7.72 -23.61 -31.38
N LEU A 127 -7.88 -24.03 -30.12
CA LEU A 127 -7.62 -25.41 -29.71
C LEU A 127 -8.58 -26.40 -30.39
N LEU A 128 -9.86 -26.03 -30.55
CA LEU A 128 -10.82 -26.84 -31.31
C LEU A 128 -10.44 -26.93 -32.79
N CYS A 129 -10.09 -25.80 -33.41
CA CYS A 129 -9.67 -25.78 -34.81
C CYS A 129 -8.46 -26.68 -35.05
N ALA A 130 -7.46 -26.63 -34.17
CA ALA A 130 -6.30 -27.51 -34.22
C ALA A 130 -6.70 -28.99 -34.06
N LYS A 131 -7.53 -29.32 -33.06
CA LYS A 131 -8.01 -30.70 -32.85
C LYS A 131 -8.78 -31.25 -34.06
N GLU A 132 -9.69 -30.46 -34.62
CA GLU A 132 -10.49 -30.83 -35.80
C GLU A 132 -9.63 -31.07 -37.06
N ASN A 133 -8.43 -30.49 -37.09
CA ASN A 133 -7.42 -30.69 -38.14
C ASN A 133 -6.35 -31.73 -37.76
N GLY A 134 -6.62 -32.63 -36.80
CA GLY A 134 -5.75 -33.77 -36.49
C GLY A 134 -4.52 -33.43 -35.64
N CYS A 135 -4.53 -32.29 -34.95
CA CYS A 135 -3.44 -31.92 -34.05
C CYS A 135 -3.66 -32.46 -32.62
N SER A 136 -2.56 -32.71 -31.91
CA SER A 136 -2.55 -33.18 -30.51
C SER A 136 -1.97 -32.15 -29.53
N GLY A 137 -2.13 -32.40 -28.23
CA GLY A 137 -1.60 -31.56 -27.16
C GLY A 137 -2.45 -30.34 -26.80
N THR A 138 -3.60 -30.17 -27.46
CA THR A 138 -4.55 -29.08 -27.25
C THR A 138 -5.39 -29.27 -25.98
N ALA A 139 -5.63 -30.51 -25.57
CA ALA A 139 -6.51 -30.89 -24.46
C ALA A 139 -6.10 -30.23 -23.14
N ALA A 140 -4.78 -30.19 -22.86
CA ALA A 140 -4.22 -29.62 -21.64
C ALA A 140 -4.62 -28.16 -21.41
N LEU A 141 -4.77 -27.39 -22.49
CA LEU A 141 -5.13 -25.97 -22.45
C LEU A 141 -6.62 -25.71 -22.65
N SER A 142 -7.40 -26.73 -23.02
CA SER A 142 -8.82 -26.60 -23.43
C SER A 142 -9.75 -26.06 -22.35
N GLY A 143 -9.40 -26.25 -21.08
CA GLY A 143 -10.14 -25.74 -19.92
C GLY A 143 -9.75 -24.33 -19.47
N ILE A 144 -8.78 -23.68 -20.12
CA ILE A 144 -8.34 -22.32 -19.75
C ILE A 144 -9.29 -21.30 -20.41
N PRO A 145 -9.97 -20.45 -19.62
CA PRO A 145 -10.83 -19.40 -20.17
C PRO A 145 -9.99 -18.20 -20.62
N GLY A 146 -10.51 -17.44 -21.58
CA GLY A 146 -9.93 -16.17 -21.99
C GLY A 146 -9.64 -16.09 -23.49
N SER A 147 -9.02 -14.97 -23.88
CA SER A 147 -8.63 -14.71 -25.26
C SER A 147 -7.19 -15.14 -25.53
N ILE A 148 -6.82 -15.26 -26.80
CA ILE A 148 -5.45 -15.58 -27.24
C ILE A 148 -4.45 -14.54 -26.70
N GLY A 149 -4.77 -13.25 -26.77
CA GLY A 149 -3.88 -12.21 -26.27
C GLY A 149 -3.58 -12.38 -24.78
N GLY A 150 -4.62 -12.62 -23.96
CA GLY A 150 -4.45 -12.89 -22.54
C GLY A 150 -3.68 -14.19 -22.26
N ALA A 151 -3.96 -15.24 -23.03
CA ALA A 151 -3.27 -16.53 -22.89
C ALA A 151 -1.77 -16.41 -23.19
N VAL A 152 -1.41 -15.74 -24.29
CA VAL A 152 -0.02 -15.46 -24.68
C VAL A 152 0.68 -14.62 -23.61
N CYS A 153 0.11 -13.48 -23.21
CA CYS A 153 0.74 -12.59 -22.22
C CYS A 153 1.03 -13.30 -20.89
N MET A 154 0.09 -14.14 -20.43
CA MET A 154 0.21 -14.89 -19.18
C MET A 154 0.98 -16.21 -19.31
N ASN A 155 1.50 -16.54 -20.50
CA ASN A 155 2.02 -17.87 -20.85
C ASN A 155 1.13 -18.99 -20.27
N ALA A 156 -0.16 -18.94 -20.62
CA ALA A 156 -1.17 -19.77 -19.99
C ALA A 156 -0.83 -21.26 -20.12
N GLY A 157 -0.80 -21.95 -18.98
CA GLY A 157 -0.50 -23.37 -18.92
C GLY A 157 -1.37 -24.15 -17.93
N ALA A 158 -1.48 -25.44 -18.21
CA ALA A 158 -2.14 -26.44 -17.37
C ALA A 158 -1.64 -27.84 -17.77
N CYS A 159 -1.68 -28.79 -16.84
CA CYS A 159 -1.34 -30.20 -17.08
C CYS A 159 0.04 -30.40 -17.74
N GLY A 160 1.05 -29.61 -17.33
CA GLY A 160 2.42 -29.71 -17.84
C GLY A 160 2.65 -29.12 -19.23
N LYS A 161 1.64 -28.49 -19.84
CA LYS A 161 1.74 -27.79 -21.12
C LYS A 161 1.51 -26.29 -20.94
N THR A 162 2.14 -25.50 -21.80
CA THR A 162 1.95 -24.05 -21.88
C THR A 162 1.59 -23.64 -23.31
N ILE A 163 0.94 -22.48 -23.46
CA ILE A 163 0.64 -21.94 -24.78
C ILE A 163 1.92 -21.69 -25.59
N SER A 164 3.03 -21.34 -24.92
CA SER A 164 4.33 -21.12 -25.57
C SER A 164 4.91 -22.38 -26.21
N ASP A 165 4.49 -23.57 -25.80
CA ASP A 165 4.91 -24.84 -26.42
C ASP A 165 4.53 -24.88 -27.91
N PHE A 166 3.49 -24.15 -28.29
CA PHE A 166 2.91 -24.17 -29.63
C PHE A 166 3.14 -22.86 -30.41
N ILE A 167 3.66 -21.80 -29.80
CA ILE A 167 3.87 -20.52 -30.51
C ILE A 167 5.08 -20.62 -31.44
N ALA A 168 4.92 -20.19 -32.68
CA ALA A 168 6.01 -19.97 -33.62
C ALA A 168 6.35 -18.48 -33.71
N GLU A 169 5.32 -17.65 -33.94
CA GLU A 169 5.48 -16.23 -34.25
C GLU A 169 4.38 -15.41 -33.55
N LEU A 170 4.71 -14.18 -33.19
CA LEU A 170 3.82 -13.19 -32.61
C LEU A 170 3.81 -11.93 -33.47
N THR A 171 2.65 -11.29 -33.56
CA THR A 171 2.51 -9.91 -34.04
C THR A 171 2.17 -9.03 -32.85
N LEU A 172 3.01 -8.05 -32.57
CA LEU A 172 2.88 -7.15 -31.42
C LEU A 172 2.68 -5.71 -31.89
N LEU A 173 1.86 -4.96 -31.16
CA LEU A 173 1.70 -3.51 -31.30
C LEU A 173 2.43 -2.82 -30.15
N ASP A 174 3.35 -1.93 -30.47
CA ASP A 174 3.94 -1.02 -29.50
C ASP A 174 2.95 0.11 -29.19
N LEU A 175 2.57 0.22 -27.92
CA LEU A 175 1.55 1.15 -27.43
C LEU A 175 2.05 2.60 -27.31
N ASN A 176 3.36 2.82 -27.37
CA ASN A 176 3.96 4.16 -27.32
C ASN A 176 4.07 4.75 -28.73
N THR A 177 4.43 3.92 -29.71
CA THR A 177 4.72 4.35 -31.08
C THR A 177 3.59 4.05 -32.05
N GLY A 178 2.69 3.13 -31.69
CA GLY A 178 1.63 2.63 -32.57
C GLY A 178 2.16 1.77 -33.72
N LYS A 179 3.42 1.30 -33.64
CA LYS A 179 4.02 0.46 -34.68
C LYS A 179 3.82 -1.02 -34.39
N THR A 180 3.52 -1.76 -35.44
CA THR A 180 3.46 -3.22 -35.38
C THR A 180 4.83 -3.83 -35.69
N GLU A 181 5.19 -4.86 -34.95
CA GLU A 181 6.37 -5.68 -35.17
C GLU A 181 6.02 -7.18 -35.14
N THR A 182 6.83 -7.97 -35.84
CA THR A 182 6.79 -9.42 -35.79
C THR A 182 7.94 -9.91 -34.92
N ALA A 183 7.65 -10.82 -33.99
CA ALA A 183 8.63 -11.43 -33.11
C ALA A 183 8.52 -12.96 -33.14
N GLN A 184 9.65 -13.63 -33.02
CA GLN A 184 9.73 -15.08 -32.91
C GLN A 184 9.57 -15.52 -31.46
N LYS A 185 9.18 -16.78 -31.24
CA LYS A 185 9.14 -17.36 -29.89
C LYS A 185 10.47 -17.19 -29.13
N SER A 186 11.60 -17.32 -29.82
CA SER A 186 12.95 -17.21 -29.25
C SER A 186 13.30 -15.83 -28.68
N ASP A 187 12.53 -14.81 -29.04
CA ASP A 187 12.80 -13.42 -28.63
C ASP A 187 12.35 -13.15 -27.18
N PHE A 188 11.69 -14.12 -26.55
CA PHE A 188 11.14 -13.99 -25.20
C PHE A 188 11.59 -15.14 -24.28
N PRO A 189 11.75 -14.88 -22.97
CA PRO A 189 12.27 -15.87 -22.03
C PRO A 189 11.25 -16.92 -21.58
N TRP A 190 9.94 -16.72 -21.82
CA TRP A 190 8.83 -17.62 -21.45
C TRP A 190 8.98 -18.31 -20.08
N LEU A 191 8.56 -17.62 -19.03
CA LEU A 191 8.63 -18.11 -17.65
C LEU A 191 7.27 -18.66 -17.18
N TYR A 192 7.28 -19.28 -16.00
CA TYR A 192 6.05 -19.72 -15.35
C TYR A 192 5.09 -18.53 -15.15
N ARG A 193 3.92 -18.59 -15.79
CA ARG A 193 2.88 -17.55 -15.78
C ARG A 193 3.35 -16.17 -16.28
N SER A 194 4.35 -16.13 -17.16
CA SER A 194 4.86 -14.88 -17.74
C SER A 194 5.46 -15.12 -19.13
N SER A 195 5.06 -14.30 -20.11
CA SER A 195 5.67 -14.33 -21.45
C SER A 195 7.00 -13.59 -21.52
N GLY A 196 7.20 -12.57 -20.70
CA GLY A 196 8.30 -11.61 -20.86
C GLY A 196 8.03 -10.52 -21.91
N ILE A 197 6.81 -10.46 -22.46
CA ILE A 197 6.36 -9.34 -23.30
C ILE A 197 6.24 -8.10 -22.41
N GLY A 198 6.82 -6.98 -22.87
CA GLY A 198 6.81 -5.71 -22.15
C GLY A 198 5.41 -5.14 -21.95
N PRO A 199 5.18 -4.35 -20.88
CA PRO A 199 3.88 -3.74 -20.58
C PRO A 199 3.45 -2.69 -21.62
N ASP A 200 4.40 -2.21 -22.41
CA ASP A 200 4.25 -1.28 -23.53
C ASP A 200 3.85 -1.97 -24.84
N LYS A 201 3.68 -3.30 -24.85
CA LYS A 201 3.32 -4.07 -26.04
C LYS A 201 1.99 -4.78 -25.86
N MET A 202 1.23 -4.85 -26.94
CA MET A 202 -0.04 -5.58 -27.03
C MET A 202 0.06 -6.67 -28.08
N VAL A 203 -0.33 -7.90 -27.73
CA VAL A 203 -0.43 -8.99 -28.70
C VAL A 203 -1.59 -8.70 -29.65
N LEU A 204 -1.33 -8.70 -30.96
CA LEU A 204 -2.33 -8.54 -32.02
C LEU A 204 -2.78 -9.90 -32.58
N SER A 205 -1.82 -10.77 -32.87
CA SER A 205 -2.05 -12.13 -33.36
C SER A 205 -0.87 -13.03 -33.03
N ALA A 206 -1.07 -14.34 -33.16
CA ALA A 206 -0.03 -15.34 -32.99
C ALA A 206 -0.20 -16.48 -34.00
N VAL A 207 0.92 -17.02 -34.47
CA VAL A 207 0.99 -18.22 -35.30
C VAL A 207 1.43 -19.39 -34.43
N PHE A 208 0.70 -20.49 -34.53
CA PHE A 208 0.88 -21.68 -33.73
C PHE A 208 1.22 -22.89 -34.59
N CYS A 209 2.10 -23.75 -34.07
CA CYS A 209 2.45 -25.05 -34.61
C CYS A 209 2.09 -26.12 -33.58
N PHE A 210 1.05 -26.89 -33.86
CA PHE A 210 0.68 -28.04 -33.04
C PHE A 210 1.24 -29.32 -33.65
N PRO A 211 1.66 -30.29 -32.83
CA PRO A 211 2.06 -31.61 -33.34
C PRO A 211 0.86 -32.35 -33.93
N GLU A 212 1.08 -33.15 -34.96
CA GLU A 212 0.08 -34.11 -35.43
C GLU A 212 -0.14 -35.21 -34.37
N GLY A 213 -1.33 -35.81 -34.33
CA GLY A 213 -1.57 -36.95 -33.45
C GLY A 213 -2.92 -37.63 -33.66
N SER A 214 -3.20 -38.63 -32.84
CA SER A 214 -4.46 -39.38 -32.91
C SER A 214 -5.63 -38.53 -32.41
N ARG A 215 -6.64 -38.36 -33.26
CA ARG A 215 -7.88 -37.65 -32.91
C ARG A 215 -8.62 -38.34 -31.76
N GLU A 216 -8.63 -39.66 -31.73
CA GLU A 216 -9.32 -40.45 -30.69
C GLU A 216 -8.68 -40.24 -29.32
N GLU A 217 -7.34 -40.24 -29.25
CA GLU A 217 -6.60 -40.00 -28.01
C GLU A 217 -6.82 -38.57 -27.52
N GLU A 218 -6.74 -37.59 -28.42
CA GLU A 218 -6.96 -36.18 -28.10
C GLU A 218 -8.40 -35.94 -27.63
N ASP A 219 -9.41 -36.56 -28.26
CA ASP A 219 -10.81 -36.49 -27.85
C ASP A 219 -11.02 -37.04 -26.43
N ALA A 220 -10.37 -38.15 -26.08
CA ALA A 220 -10.42 -38.71 -24.74
C ALA A 220 -9.81 -37.77 -23.68
N LEU A 221 -8.68 -37.13 -23.99
CA LEU A 221 -8.04 -36.15 -23.11
C LEU A 221 -8.91 -34.90 -22.93
N TRP A 222 -9.62 -34.45 -23.97
CA TRP A 222 -10.57 -33.34 -23.87
C TRP A 222 -11.73 -33.66 -22.93
N GLU A 223 -12.27 -34.88 -22.98
CA GLU A 223 -13.35 -35.29 -22.07
C GLU A 223 -12.83 -35.40 -20.62
N GLN A 224 -11.59 -35.88 -20.42
CA GLN A 224 -10.95 -35.89 -19.11
C GLN A 224 -10.78 -34.47 -18.54
N GLU A 225 -10.31 -33.51 -19.34
CA GLU A 225 -10.14 -32.12 -18.91
C GLU A 225 -11.50 -31.47 -18.60
N LYS A 226 -12.52 -31.75 -19.41
CA LYS A 226 -13.90 -31.30 -19.15
C LYS A 226 -14.45 -31.84 -17.83
N GLN A 227 -14.24 -33.13 -17.54
CA GLN A 227 -14.62 -33.71 -16.24
C GLN A 227 -13.85 -33.10 -15.07
N ARG A 228 -12.56 -32.80 -15.25
CA ARG A 228 -11.76 -32.09 -14.24
C ARG A 228 -12.31 -30.70 -13.96
N ARG A 229 -12.65 -29.95 -15.01
CA ARG A 229 -13.20 -28.59 -14.90
C ARG A 229 -14.60 -28.54 -14.31
N ALA A 230 -15.39 -29.60 -14.48
CA ALA A 230 -16.71 -29.73 -13.84
C ALA A 230 -16.65 -29.72 -12.29
N LYS A 231 -15.46 -30.01 -11.71
CA LYS A 231 -15.21 -29.96 -10.25
C LYS A 231 -14.77 -28.58 -9.75
N ALA A 232 -14.55 -27.61 -10.65
CA ALA A 232 -14.15 -26.26 -10.25
C ALA A 232 -15.27 -25.56 -9.47
N PRO A 233 -14.93 -24.65 -8.53
CA PRO A 233 -15.92 -23.86 -7.80
C PRO A 233 -16.88 -23.14 -8.75
N ARG A 234 -18.17 -23.19 -8.42
CA ARG A 234 -19.21 -22.47 -9.17
C ARG A 234 -19.29 -21.00 -8.75
N GLY A 235 -19.63 -20.14 -9.69
CA GLY A 235 -19.80 -18.70 -9.48
C GLY A 235 -18.76 -17.86 -10.21
N ARG A 236 -18.81 -16.54 -10.00
CA ARG A 236 -17.90 -15.58 -10.62
C ARG A 236 -16.52 -15.69 -9.98
N SER A 237 -15.48 -15.95 -10.77
CA SER A 237 -14.09 -16.04 -10.29
C SER A 237 -13.09 -15.74 -11.42
N ALA A 238 -11.84 -15.47 -11.05
CA ALA A 238 -10.71 -15.34 -11.98
C ALA A 238 -9.83 -16.61 -12.02
N GLY A 239 -10.33 -17.73 -11.50
CA GLY A 239 -9.56 -18.96 -11.34
C GLY A 239 -8.64 -18.93 -10.13
N SER A 240 -7.41 -19.45 -10.29
CA SER A 240 -6.44 -19.51 -9.20
C SER A 240 -5.87 -18.13 -8.89
N VAL A 241 -5.93 -17.75 -7.62
CA VAL A 241 -5.56 -16.42 -7.15
C VAL A 241 -4.05 -16.27 -7.06
N PHE A 242 -3.36 -17.30 -6.57
CA PHE A 242 -1.93 -17.31 -6.34
C PHE A 242 -1.20 -18.27 -7.27
N ARG A 243 0.02 -17.87 -7.65
CA ARG A 243 0.98 -18.75 -8.30
C ARG A 243 1.46 -19.81 -7.31
N ASN A 244 1.90 -20.96 -7.83
CA ASN A 244 2.61 -21.90 -6.99
C ASN A 244 3.97 -21.31 -6.58
N PRO A 245 4.38 -21.49 -5.33
CA PRO A 245 5.75 -21.15 -4.88
C PRO A 245 6.78 -22.06 -5.56
N GLU A 246 8.05 -21.90 -5.22
CA GLU A 246 9.13 -22.75 -5.72
C GLU A 246 8.81 -24.25 -5.57
N SER A 247 9.28 -25.06 -6.50
CA SER A 247 8.90 -26.48 -6.61
C SER A 247 9.22 -27.36 -5.39
N CYS A 248 10.08 -26.90 -4.49
CA CYS A 248 10.38 -27.54 -3.22
C CYS A 248 9.25 -27.40 -2.18
N PHE A 249 8.32 -26.46 -2.38
CA PHE A 249 7.17 -26.23 -1.52
C PHE A 249 5.89 -26.88 -2.06
N PRO A 250 4.92 -27.22 -1.19
CA PRO A 250 3.60 -27.64 -1.62
C PRO A 250 2.92 -26.59 -2.52
N PRO A 251 2.02 -27.02 -3.44
CA PRO A 251 1.26 -26.08 -4.27
C PRO A 251 0.47 -25.06 -3.43
N ALA A 252 0.27 -23.85 -3.95
CA ALA A 252 -0.37 -22.76 -3.20
C ALA A 252 -1.75 -23.15 -2.67
N GLY A 253 -2.53 -23.92 -3.44
CA GLY A 253 -3.84 -24.41 -2.98
C GLY A 253 -3.76 -25.33 -1.77
N LYS A 254 -2.70 -26.13 -1.63
CA LYS A 254 -2.49 -26.96 -0.45
C LYS A 254 -2.04 -26.13 0.75
N LEU A 255 -1.11 -25.20 0.55
CA LEU A 255 -0.68 -24.27 1.60
C LEU A 255 -1.84 -23.46 2.16
N LEU A 256 -2.71 -22.94 1.30
CA LEU A 256 -3.90 -22.19 1.69
C LEU A 256 -4.91 -23.06 2.45
N ASP A 257 -5.14 -24.28 2.00
CA ASP A 257 -6.03 -25.23 2.69
C ASP A 257 -5.49 -25.55 4.09
N ASP A 258 -4.21 -25.92 4.16
CA ASP A 258 -3.55 -26.23 5.42
C ASP A 258 -3.47 -24.98 6.34
N ALA A 259 -3.42 -23.76 5.79
CA ALA A 259 -3.51 -22.50 6.53
C ALA A 259 -4.93 -22.10 6.96
N GLY A 260 -5.95 -22.89 6.62
CA GLY A 260 -7.34 -22.62 6.99
C GLY A 260 -8.01 -21.53 6.14
N ALA A 261 -7.55 -21.30 4.91
CA ALA A 261 -8.11 -20.27 4.04
C ALA A 261 -9.53 -20.56 3.54
N LYS A 262 -9.92 -21.84 3.47
CA LYS A 262 -11.27 -22.23 3.00
C LYS A 262 -12.36 -21.63 3.90
N GLY A 263 -13.34 -20.98 3.27
CA GLY A 263 -14.43 -20.31 3.97
C GLY A 263 -14.11 -18.89 4.45
N MET A 264 -12.88 -18.39 4.28
CA MET A 264 -12.58 -16.97 4.52
C MET A 264 -13.48 -16.08 3.65
N ARG A 265 -13.93 -14.97 4.23
CA ARG A 265 -14.86 -14.03 3.61
C ARG A 265 -14.41 -12.60 3.81
N GLU A 266 -14.66 -11.78 2.80
CA GLU A 266 -14.45 -10.34 2.81
C GLU A 266 -15.45 -9.69 1.85
N GLY A 267 -16.34 -8.84 2.36
CA GLY A 267 -17.44 -8.30 1.56
C GLY A 267 -18.24 -9.42 0.86
N ALA A 268 -18.41 -9.29 -0.46
CA ALA A 268 -19.08 -10.30 -1.30
C ALA A 268 -18.19 -11.46 -1.77
N PHE A 269 -16.91 -11.50 -1.37
CA PHE A 269 -15.99 -12.54 -1.76
C PHE A 269 -15.87 -13.63 -0.71
N ARG A 270 -15.76 -14.88 -1.18
CA ARG A 270 -15.46 -16.04 -0.34
C ARG A 270 -14.41 -16.95 -0.96
N VAL A 271 -13.64 -17.62 -0.12
CA VAL A 271 -12.84 -18.78 -0.52
C VAL A 271 -13.73 -20.03 -0.47
N PRO A 272 -13.95 -20.74 -1.59
CA PRO A 272 -14.82 -21.90 -1.65
C PRO A 272 -14.21 -23.12 -0.93
N GLN A 273 -15.06 -24.01 -0.43
CA GLN A 273 -14.61 -25.22 0.29
C GLN A 273 -13.96 -26.24 -0.66
N GLU A 274 -14.33 -26.18 -1.94
CA GLU A 274 -13.86 -27.06 -2.99
C GLU A 274 -12.41 -26.77 -3.39
N HIS A 275 -11.94 -25.52 -3.26
CA HIS A 275 -10.61 -25.12 -3.71
C HIS A 275 -10.07 -23.87 -2.99
N ALA A 276 -9.07 -24.03 -2.12
CA ALA A 276 -8.55 -22.94 -1.29
C ALA A 276 -7.82 -21.82 -2.06
N ASN A 277 -7.26 -22.10 -3.24
CA ASN A 277 -6.65 -21.07 -4.11
C ASN A 277 -7.65 -20.32 -5.01
N TRP A 278 -8.96 -20.42 -4.77
CA TRP A 278 -9.96 -19.71 -5.57
C TRP A 278 -10.66 -18.69 -4.70
N ILE A 279 -11.13 -17.62 -5.33
CA ILE A 279 -12.06 -16.67 -4.71
C ILE A 279 -13.28 -16.58 -5.62
N VAL A 280 -14.46 -16.73 -5.01
CA VAL A 280 -15.76 -16.60 -5.67
C VAL A 280 -16.42 -15.30 -5.22
N ASN A 281 -16.88 -14.51 -6.17
CA ASN A 281 -17.72 -13.34 -5.95
C ASN A 281 -19.20 -13.76 -5.93
N GLU A 282 -19.89 -13.43 -4.84
CA GLU A 282 -21.33 -13.67 -4.66
C GLU A 282 -22.21 -12.55 -5.25
N GLY A 283 -21.60 -11.48 -5.74
CA GLY A 283 -22.26 -10.33 -6.40
C GLY A 283 -21.99 -9.02 -5.66
N GLY A 284 -21.75 -7.94 -6.40
CA GLY A 284 -21.51 -6.60 -5.83
C GLY A 284 -20.15 -6.43 -5.14
N GLY A 285 -19.22 -7.36 -5.32
CA GLY A 285 -17.89 -7.29 -4.70
C GLY A 285 -17.03 -6.14 -5.21
N THR A 286 -16.41 -5.40 -4.29
CA THR A 286 -15.48 -4.31 -4.62
C THR A 286 -14.06 -4.83 -4.84
N ALA A 287 -13.24 -4.10 -5.59
CA ALA A 287 -11.84 -4.47 -5.78
C ALA A 287 -11.05 -4.47 -4.46
N SER A 288 -11.43 -3.60 -3.53
CA SER A 288 -10.86 -3.47 -2.19
C SER A 288 -11.17 -4.70 -1.32
N ASP A 289 -12.41 -5.20 -1.36
CA ASP A 289 -12.77 -6.44 -0.65
C ASP A 289 -11.96 -7.63 -1.18
N PHE A 290 -11.85 -7.74 -2.51
CA PHE A 290 -11.04 -8.78 -3.14
C PHE A 290 -9.59 -8.72 -2.65
N ARG A 291 -8.96 -7.54 -2.66
CA ARG A 291 -7.57 -7.34 -2.20
C ARG A 291 -7.39 -7.67 -0.73
N ARG A 292 -8.30 -7.24 0.14
CA ARG A 292 -8.23 -7.57 1.56
C ARG A 292 -8.34 -9.08 1.78
N LEU A 293 -9.17 -9.79 1.03
CA LEU A 293 -9.22 -11.25 1.09
C LEU A 293 -7.91 -11.89 0.61
N VAL A 294 -7.35 -11.43 -0.51
CA VAL A 294 -6.05 -11.89 -1.02
C VAL A 294 -4.96 -11.68 0.02
N ARG A 295 -4.88 -10.50 0.65
CA ARG A 295 -3.91 -10.20 1.71
C ARG A 295 -4.07 -11.11 2.92
N ARG A 296 -5.30 -11.33 3.40
CA ARG A 296 -5.57 -12.26 4.51
C ARG A 296 -5.17 -13.69 4.19
N MET A 297 -5.40 -14.14 2.95
CA MET A 297 -4.96 -15.45 2.46
C MET A 297 -3.42 -15.56 2.44
N LYS A 298 -2.71 -14.53 1.95
CA LYS A 298 -1.23 -14.46 2.03
C LYS A 298 -0.76 -14.54 3.47
N GLY A 299 -1.35 -13.70 4.33
CA GLY A 299 -1.01 -13.61 5.75
C GLY A 299 -1.15 -14.93 6.48
N ALA A 300 -2.24 -15.66 6.27
CA ALA A 300 -2.45 -16.96 6.90
C ALA A 300 -1.37 -18.00 6.51
N VAL A 301 -0.95 -18.01 5.24
CA VAL A 301 0.13 -18.90 4.77
C VAL A 301 1.47 -18.47 5.33
N TYR A 302 1.76 -17.17 5.35
CA TYR A 302 2.99 -16.64 5.92
C TYR A 302 3.09 -16.93 7.43
N GLN A 303 2.02 -16.70 8.19
CA GLN A 303 1.96 -16.99 9.63
C GLN A 303 2.25 -18.47 9.92
N LYS A 304 1.68 -19.38 9.12
CA LYS A 304 1.78 -20.82 9.39
C LYS A 304 3.08 -21.43 8.88
N PHE A 305 3.61 -20.95 7.75
CA PHE A 305 4.70 -21.62 7.03
C PHE A 305 5.93 -20.74 6.80
N GLY A 306 5.85 -19.42 7.02
CA GLY A 306 6.89 -18.47 6.64
C GLY A 306 7.08 -18.33 5.12
N ILE A 307 6.11 -18.79 4.33
CA ILE A 307 6.18 -18.77 2.85
C ILE A 307 5.34 -17.61 2.34
N GLU A 308 5.93 -16.78 1.48
CA GLU A 308 5.19 -15.74 0.78
C GLU A 308 4.53 -16.28 -0.50
N LEU A 309 3.25 -15.97 -0.69
CA LEU A 309 2.53 -16.25 -1.93
C LEU A 309 2.40 -15.01 -2.80
N HIS A 310 2.61 -15.16 -4.10
CA HIS A 310 2.43 -14.07 -5.07
C HIS A 310 1.14 -14.25 -5.87
N ALA A 311 0.33 -13.19 -5.93
CA ALA A 311 -0.91 -13.19 -6.69
C ALA A 311 -0.65 -13.28 -8.20
N GLU A 312 -1.47 -14.07 -8.91
CA GLU A 312 -1.48 -14.19 -10.36
C GLU A 312 -2.49 -13.24 -11.02
N ILE A 313 -3.59 -12.94 -10.33
CA ILE A 313 -4.66 -12.06 -10.79
C ILE A 313 -4.14 -10.62 -10.88
N ARG A 314 -4.42 -9.97 -12.00
CA ARG A 314 -4.00 -8.58 -12.26
C ARG A 314 -5.10 -7.60 -11.82
N CYS A 315 -4.71 -6.40 -11.41
CA CYS A 315 -5.64 -5.27 -11.21
C CYS A 315 -5.08 -4.02 -11.88
N PRO A 316 -5.92 -3.07 -12.33
CA PRO A 316 -5.45 -1.83 -12.92
C PRO A 316 -4.84 -0.91 -11.85
N GLU A 317 -5.31 -0.98 -10.61
CA GLU A 317 -4.66 -0.32 -9.48
C GLU A 317 -3.46 -1.11 -8.92
N MET A 318 -2.91 -2.13 -9.57
CA MET A 318 -1.64 -2.70 -9.07
C MET A 318 -0.43 -1.75 -9.23
N ASP A 319 -0.64 -0.58 -9.86
CA ASP A 319 0.26 0.60 -9.77
C ASP A 319 -0.15 1.59 -8.65
N ARG A 320 -1.21 1.31 -7.89
CA ARG A 320 -1.80 2.19 -6.85
C ARG A 320 -2.15 1.46 -5.54
N THR A 321 -1.94 0.16 -5.43
CA THR A 321 -2.00 -0.60 -4.19
C THR A 321 -0.59 -0.78 -3.69
N VAL A 322 -0.29 -0.23 -2.51
CA VAL A 322 1.01 -0.45 -1.89
C VAL A 322 1.11 -1.91 -1.48
N ASP A 323 2.01 -2.62 -2.12
CA ASP A 323 2.43 -3.95 -1.74
C ASP A 323 3.87 -3.91 -1.20
N ARG A 324 4.73 -3.01 -1.71
CA ARG A 324 6.14 -2.92 -1.30
C ARG A 324 6.37 -1.85 -0.25
N VAL A 325 6.61 -2.28 0.99
CA VAL A 325 6.90 -1.40 2.13
C VAL A 325 8.35 -1.56 2.56
N LEU A 326 9.08 -0.44 2.64
CA LEU A 326 10.44 -0.43 3.20
C LEU A 326 10.40 0.08 4.63
N VAL A 327 10.67 -0.80 5.60
CA VAL A 327 10.79 -0.41 7.01
C VAL A 327 12.20 0.10 7.27
N VAL A 328 12.30 1.37 7.67
CA VAL A 328 13.57 2.04 7.96
C VAL A 328 13.76 2.12 9.47
N MET A 329 14.83 1.52 9.97
CA MET A 329 15.12 1.41 11.40
C MET A 329 16.61 1.62 11.68
N GLY A 330 17.01 1.61 12.95
CA GLY A 330 18.38 1.84 13.39
C GLY A 330 18.66 3.31 13.68
N GLY A 331 19.52 3.93 12.88
CA GLY A 331 20.04 5.28 13.14
C GLY A 331 21.36 5.34 13.90
N GLU A 332 21.84 6.56 14.16
CA GLU A 332 23.08 6.84 14.93
C GLU A 332 22.78 7.33 16.36
N SER A 333 21.50 7.39 16.77
CA SER A 333 21.09 7.87 18.09
C SER A 333 21.44 6.87 19.20
N SER A 334 21.39 7.34 20.45
CA SER A 334 21.46 6.49 21.65
C SER A 334 20.30 5.50 21.78
N GLU A 335 19.23 5.67 21.00
CA GLU A 335 17.99 4.88 21.05
C GLU A 335 17.91 3.86 19.89
N ARG A 336 19.02 3.68 19.17
CA ARG A 336 19.16 2.78 18.02
C ARG A 336 18.61 1.37 18.25
N GLU A 337 18.92 0.74 19.39
CA GLU A 337 18.48 -0.63 19.68
C GLU A 337 16.96 -0.74 19.81
N ILE A 338 16.31 0.30 20.35
CA ILE A 338 14.86 0.40 20.42
C ILE A 338 14.29 0.51 19.01
N SER A 339 14.91 1.32 18.14
CA SER A 339 14.49 1.48 16.76
C SER A 339 14.58 0.16 15.97
N LEU A 340 15.66 -0.61 16.13
CA LEU A 340 15.79 -1.93 15.50
C LEU A 340 14.73 -2.92 16.00
N CYS A 341 14.43 -2.92 17.30
CA CYS A 341 13.41 -3.79 17.88
C CYS A 341 12.01 -3.43 17.36
N SER A 342 11.66 -2.15 17.40
CA SER A 342 10.40 -1.61 16.85
C SER A 342 10.29 -1.92 15.34
N GLY A 343 11.35 -1.69 14.57
CA GLY A 343 11.38 -1.93 13.12
C GLY A 343 11.12 -3.39 12.76
N LYS A 344 11.73 -4.34 13.48
CA LYS A 344 11.45 -5.78 13.31
C LYS A 344 10.00 -6.12 13.63
N GLY A 345 9.42 -5.52 14.67
CA GLY A 345 8.02 -5.69 15.03
C GLY A 345 7.07 -5.21 13.92
N VAL A 346 7.30 -4.01 13.41
CA VAL A 346 6.55 -3.43 12.28
C VAL A 346 6.71 -4.29 11.02
N ALA A 347 7.93 -4.70 10.69
CA ALA A 347 8.18 -5.53 9.52
C ALA A 347 7.48 -6.90 9.62
N GLY A 348 7.50 -7.52 10.80
CA GLY A 348 6.75 -8.76 11.05
C GLY A 348 5.24 -8.58 10.85
N ALA A 349 4.65 -7.54 11.45
CA ALA A 349 3.23 -7.24 11.34
C ALA A 349 2.80 -6.93 9.89
N LEU A 350 3.63 -6.24 9.11
CA LEU A 350 3.35 -5.96 7.70
C LEU A 350 3.45 -7.22 6.83
N ARG A 351 4.44 -8.10 7.05
CA ARG A 351 4.50 -9.40 6.35
C ARG A 351 3.31 -10.28 6.71
N GLU A 352 2.90 -10.26 7.97
CA GLU A 352 1.69 -10.92 8.45
C GLU A 352 0.43 -10.39 7.75
N ALA A 353 0.37 -9.08 7.49
CA ALA A 353 -0.70 -8.47 6.69
C ALA A 353 -0.60 -8.77 5.19
N GLY A 354 0.47 -9.44 4.73
CA GLY A 354 0.67 -9.84 3.35
C GLY A 354 1.37 -8.81 2.46
N TYR A 355 2.01 -7.78 3.04
CA TYR A 355 2.89 -6.86 2.30
C TYR A 355 4.22 -7.55 1.93
N ASP A 356 4.82 -7.14 0.82
CA ASP A 356 6.23 -7.38 0.50
C ASP A 356 7.07 -6.37 1.27
N VAL A 357 7.88 -6.84 2.23
CA VAL A 357 8.53 -5.98 3.21
C VAL A 357 10.04 -6.19 3.20
N ARG A 358 10.76 -5.11 2.92
CA ARG A 358 12.20 -5.00 3.16
C ARG A 358 12.49 -4.18 4.41
N GLU A 359 13.62 -4.51 5.01
CA GLU A 359 14.14 -3.85 6.20
C GLU A 359 15.43 -3.13 5.83
N TYR A 360 15.58 -1.87 6.23
CA TYR A 360 16.80 -1.10 6.02
C TYR A 360 17.26 -0.45 7.33
N ASP A 361 18.46 -0.83 7.74
CA ASP A 361 19.17 -0.23 8.87
C ASP A 361 19.91 1.03 8.40
N ILE A 362 19.29 2.20 8.60
CA ILE A 362 19.89 3.47 8.21
C ILE A 362 21.03 3.81 9.17
N ARG A 363 22.25 3.90 8.64
CA ARG A 363 23.45 4.25 9.40
C ARG A 363 23.87 5.70 9.22
N LYS A 364 23.40 6.35 8.17
CA LYS A 364 23.68 7.76 7.85
C LYS A 364 22.45 8.34 7.17
N LEU A 365 22.19 9.62 7.41
CA LEU A 365 21.07 10.33 6.79
C LEU A 365 21.28 10.45 5.27
N ALA A 366 20.74 9.51 4.51
CA ALA A 366 20.78 9.47 3.05
C ALA A 366 19.65 8.62 2.49
N LEU A 367 19.15 8.99 1.30
CA LEU A 367 18.20 8.18 0.55
C LEU A 367 18.92 7.04 -0.19
N THR A 368 18.31 5.86 -0.22
CA THR A 368 18.80 4.69 -0.96
C THR A 368 18.03 4.45 -2.25
N ASP A 369 18.56 3.61 -3.13
CA ASP A 369 17.84 3.18 -4.33
C ASP A 369 16.58 2.39 -3.99
N ASP A 370 16.58 1.60 -2.92
CA ASP A 370 15.39 0.89 -2.45
C ASP A 370 14.28 1.87 -2.04
N MET A 371 14.61 2.98 -1.37
CA MET A 371 13.63 4.03 -1.03
C MET A 371 13.05 4.71 -2.27
N LYS A 372 13.87 4.90 -3.32
CA LYS A 372 13.48 5.67 -4.51
C LYS A 372 12.76 4.83 -5.57
N ASN A 373 13.19 3.58 -5.75
CA ASN A 373 12.85 2.78 -6.93
C ASN A 373 12.12 1.48 -6.59
N TRP A 374 12.29 0.95 -5.38
CA TRP A 374 11.64 -0.31 -4.98
C TRP A 374 10.41 -0.05 -4.11
N ALA A 375 10.54 0.78 -3.08
CA ALA A 375 9.49 1.04 -2.10
C ALA A 375 8.36 1.89 -2.69
N GLU A 376 7.13 1.50 -2.40
CA GLU A 376 5.96 2.34 -2.68
C GLU A 376 5.62 3.20 -1.47
N VAL A 377 5.88 2.68 -0.27
CA VAL A 377 5.82 3.40 1.00
C VAL A 377 7.05 3.08 1.84
N VAL A 378 7.65 4.12 2.41
CA VAL A 378 8.64 4.01 3.47
C VAL A 378 7.92 4.04 4.82
N PHE A 379 8.25 3.13 5.73
CA PHE A 379 7.77 3.15 7.11
C PHE A 379 8.96 3.50 8.02
N PRO A 380 9.16 4.77 8.39
CA PRO A 380 10.18 5.17 9.35
C PRO A 380 9.82 4.66 10.74
N VAL A 381 10.72 3.92 11.35
CA VAL A 381 10.65 3.42 12.72
C VAL A 381 11.94 3.79 13.43
N LEU A 382 12.25 5.08 13.43
CA LEU A 382 13.47 5.66 14.00
C LEU A 382 13.16 6.29 15.36
N HIS A 383 14.15 6.27 16.25
CA HIS A 383 14.08 6.92 17.55
C HIS A 383 15.26 7.88 17.71
N GLY A 384 14.97 9.13 18.07
CA GLY A 384 15.94 10.20 18.25
C GLY A 384 16.61 10.74 16.99
N GLY A 385 17.25 11.91 17.15
CA GLY A 385 18.05 12.56 16.12
C GLY A 385 17.27 12.87 14.84
N TYR A 386 17.92 12.62 13.68
CA TYR A 386 17.35 12.94 12.36
C TYR A 386 16.06 12.19 12.02
N GLY A 387 15.74 11.14 12.78
CA GLY A 387 14.50 10.40 12.62
C GLY A 387 13.30 11.20 13.10
N GLU A 388 13.42 11.89 14.23
CA GLU A 388 12.28 12.55 14.91
C GLU A 388 12.22 14.06 14.64
N ASP A 389 13.36 14.70 14.36
CA ASP A 389 13.45 16.16 14.15
C ASP A 389 13.04 16.65 12.75
N GLY A 390 12.49 15.76 11.92
CA GLY A 390 11.98 16.10 10.59
C GLY A 390 13.03 16.09 9.47
N ARG A 391 14.33 15.89 9.75
CA ARG A 391 15.37 15.87 8.70
C ARG A 391 15.21 14.70 7.73
N PHE A 392 14.91 13.49 8.22
CA PHE A 392 14.68 12.35 7.34
C PHE A 392 13.39 12.49 6.52
N GLN A 393 12.33 12.98 7.15
CA GLN A 393 11.05 13.29 6.52
C GLN A 393 11.21 14.29 5.38
N ALA A 394 12.00 15.36 5.60
CA ALA A 394 12.26 16.36 4.57
C ALA A 394 12.95 15.76 3.33
N LEU A 395 13.88 14.82 3.50
CA LEU A 395 14.50 14.11 2.37
C LEU A 395 13.50 13.25 1.59
N LEU A 396 12.60 12.57 2.29
CA LEU A 396 11.55 11.77 1.64
C LEU A 396 10.57 12.67 0.88
N GLU A 397 10.19 13.81 1.45
CA GLU A 397 9.33 14.82 0.85
C GLU A 397 9.94 15.43 -0.42
N GLU A 398 11.19 15.85 -0.36
CA GLU A 398 11.92 16.43 -1.51
C GLU A 398 12.03 15.43 -2.66
N ALA A 399 12.18 14.14 -2.35
CA ALA A 399 12.23 13.07 -3.35
C ALA A 399 10.85 12.57 -3.81
N GLY A 400 9.75 13.11 -3.27
CA GLY A 400 8.38 12.68 -3.60
C GLY A 400 8.04 11.25 -3.16
N ILE A 401 8.78 10.71 -2.17
CA ILE A 401 8.62 9.37 -1.62
C ILE A 401 7.48 9.38 -0.60
N CYS A 402 6.55 8.44 -0.71
CA CYS A 402 5.45 8.29 0.24
C CYS A 402 5.94 7.61 1.52
N TYR A 403 5.52 8.10 2.69
CA TYR A 403 5.93 7.51 3.96
C TYR A 403 4.89 7.61 5.07
N VAL A 404 5.02 6.73 6.07
CA VAL A 404 4.17 6.72 7.28
C VAL A 404 4.68 7.74 8.30
N GLY A 405 3.77 8.54 8.85
CA GLY A 405 4.05 9.47 9.94
C GLY A 405 3.63 10.91 9.64
N PRO A 406 3.94 11.84 10.55
CA PRO A 406 3.76 13.27 10.34
C PRO A 406 4.78 13.82 9.34
N ASN A 407 4.47 14.98 8.76
CA ASN A 407 5.35 15.66 7.82
C ASN A 407 6.58 16.29 8.51
N SER A 408 7.58 16.71 7.75
CA SER A 408 8.83 17.27 8.30
C SER A 408 8.61 18.52 9.15
N ALA A 409 7.63 19.35 8.82
CA ALA A 409 7.28 20.54 9.60
C ALA A 409 6.65 20.15 10.95
N ALA A 410 5.70 19.22 10.93
CA ALA A 410 5.07 18.68 12.12
C ALA A 410 6.09 18.01 13.05
N CYS A 411 7.03 17.21 12.51
CA CYS A 411 8.13 16.63 13.27
C CYS A 411 8.98 17.70 13.98
N ARG A 412 9.37 18.76 13.27
CA ARG A 412 10.12 19.89 13.86
C ARG A 412 9.32 20.60 14.96
N ASP A 413 8.08 20.93 14.68
CA ASP A 413 7.19 21.63 15.61
C ASP A 413 6.89 20.80 16.87
N ILE A 414 6.81 19.48 16.74
CA ILE A 414 6.60 18.55 17.87
C ILE A 414 7.86 18.44 18.73
N MET A 415 9.04 18.35 18.10
CA MET A 415 10.32 18.16 18.82
C MET A 415 10.83 19.42 19.50
N ASP A 416 10.50 20.61 18.97
CA ASP A 416 10.81 21.88 19.61
C ASP A 416 9.78 22.19 20.71
N LYS A 417 10.20 22.11 21.97
CA LYS A 417 9.32 22.28 23.14
C LYS A 417 8.69 23.67 23.20
N LEU A 418 9.44 24.71 22.85
CA LEU A 418 8.91 26.07 22.81
C LEU A 418 7.83 26.16 21.74
N ARG A 419 8.18 25.75 20.51
CA ARG A 419 7.28 25.85 19.38
C ARG A 419 6.00 25.04 19.60
N SER A 420 6.14 23.82 20.10
CA SER A 420 5.04 22.94 20.48
C SER A 420 4.06 23.62 21.45
N LYS A 421 4.57 24.30 22.48
CA LYS A 421 3.72 25.01 23.45
C LYS A 421 3.12 26.30 22.93
N GLU A 422 3.82 27.06 22.09
CA GLU A 422 3.24 28.20 21.39
C GLU A 422 2.03 27.74 20.57
N LEU A 423 2.17 26.64 19.84
CA LEU A 423 1.08 26.06 19.06
C LEU A 423 -0.09 25.58 19.95
N MET A 424 0.19 25.01 21.12
CA MET A 424 -0.85 24.68 22.12
C MET A 424 -1.59 25.94 22.57
N ASN A 425 -0.87 26.99 22.97
CA ASN A 425 -1.45 28.26 23.42
C ASN A 425 -2.31 28.92 22.33
N GLU A 426 -1.82 28.96 21.09
CA GLU A 426 -2.56 29.47 19.92
C GLU A 426 -3.85 28.67 19.66
N ALA A 427 -3.85 27.38 19.95
CA ALA A 427 -5.02 26.50 19.81
C ALA A 427 -5.95 26.51 21.03
N GLY A 428 -5.62 27.26 22.09
CA GLY A 428 -6.36 27.28 23.35
C GLY A 428 -6.22 25.98 24.17
N ILE A 429 -5.21 25.17 23.86
CA ILE A 429 -4.92 23.89 24.52
C ILE A 429 -4.14 24.19 25.79
N SER A 430 -4.61 23.64 26.91
CA SER A 430 -3.94 23.86 28.19
C SER A 430 -2.61 23.09 28.24
N THR A 431 -1.52 23.79 28.53
CA THR A 431 -0.19 23.24 28.81
C THR A 431 0.36 23.89 30.09
N PRO A 432 1.29 23.25 30.85
CA PRO A 432 1.84 23.86 32.06
C PRO A 432 2.43 25.25 31.76
N ALA A 433 2.25 26.19 32.68
CA ALA A 433 2.85 27.51 32.55
C ALA A 433 4.37 27.35 32.44
N PHE A 434 5.00 28.10 31.53
CA PHE A 434 6.41 27.92 31.22
C PHE A 434 7.15 29.24 30.97
N ALA A 435 8.45 29.20 31.20
CA ALA A 435 9.38 30.29 30.91
C ALA A 435 10.67 29.72 30.29
N ILE A 436 11.35 30.56 29.53
CA ILE A 436 12.65 30.25 28.94
C ILE A 436 13.70 31.14 29.57
N LEU A 437 14.82 30.53 29.93
CA LEU A 437 15.98 31.19 30.48
C LEU A 437 17.20 30.94 29.58
N ASP A 438 17.94 32.00 29.31
CA ASP A 438 19.19 32.02 28.54
C ASP A 438 20.42 32.36 29.41
N ASP A 439 20.21 32.57 30.71
CA ASP A 439 21.24 32.86 31.71
C ASP A 439 21.27 31.79 32.82
N PRO A 440 22.41 31.11 33.07
CA PRO A 440 22.56 30.12 34.13
C PRO A 440 22.46 30.66 35.56
N ASP A 441 22.53 31.98 35.74
CA ASP A 441 22.35 32.66 37.02
C ASP A 441 21.03 33.43 37.11
N ALA A 442 20.10 33.22 36.16
CA ALA A 442 18.79 33.87 36.17
C ALA A 442 17.99 33.60 37.47
N PRO A 443 17.27 34.59 38.00
CA PRO A 443 16.35 34.37 39.11
C PRO A 443 15.14 33.52 38.68
N VAL A 444 14.36 33.05 39.66
CA VAL A 444 13.08 32.40 39.40
C VAL A 444 12.18 33.38 38.62
N PRO A 445 11.57 32.97 37.48
CA PRO A 445 10.71 33.85 36.70
C PRO A 445 9.55 34.42 37.51
N GLU A 446 9.15 35.66 37.22
CA GLU A 446 8.04 36.31 37.91
C GLU A 446 6.73 35.52 37.71
N GLY A 447 6.00 35.28 38.81
CA GLY A 447 4.74 34.51 38.80
C GLY A 447 4.89 32.99 38.89
N PHE A 448 6.11 32.45 38.98
CA PHE A 448 6.35 31.02 39.18
C PHE A 448 6.53 30.69 40.67
N GLU A 449 5.87 29.62 41.11
CA GLU A 449 5.96 29.09 42.48
C GLU A 449 6.50 27.66 42.46
N PHE A 450 7.29 27.31 43.48
CA PHE A 450 7.78 25.94 43.64
C PHE A 450 6.64 24.98 44.02
N PRO A 451 6.70 23.69 43.60
CA PRO A 451 7.79 23.08 42.82
C PRO A 451 7.77 23.42 41.32
N LEU A 452 8.95 23.40 40.68
CA LEU A 452 9.17 23.68 39.26
C LEU A 452 9.91 22.53 38.58
N VAL A 453 9.66 22.33 37.29
CA VAL A 453 10.43 21.38 36.46
C VAL A 453 11.38 22.18 35.58
N VAL A 454 12.68 21.93 35.72
CA VAL A 454 13.74 22.55 34.90
C VAL A 454 14.26 21.51 33.92
N LYS A 455 14.27 21.82 32.61
CA LYS A 455 14.69 20.90 31.56
C LYS A 455 15.37 21.60 30.36
N PRO A 456 16.31 20.94 29.66
CA PRO A 456 16.85 21.45 28.40
C PRO A 456 15.79 21.60 27.31
N ASN A 457 15.95 22.56 26.38
CA ASN A 457 15.01 22.77 25.29
C ASN A 457 15.11 21.66 24.22
N SER A 458 16.31 21.32 23.75
CA SER A 458 16.54 20.61 22.47
C SER A 458 16.77 19.08 22.53
N ASN A 459 16.33 18.37 23.57
CA ASN A 459 16.44 16.90 23.62
C ASN A 459 15.11 16.23 24.04
N GLY A 460 14.73 15.18 23.30
CA GLY A 460 13.50 14.40 23.49
C GLY A 460 13.55 13.35 24.61
N SER A 461 14.74 13.08 25.15
CA SER A 461 14.92 12.15 26.27
C SER A 461 15.00 12.93 27.60
N THR A 462 14.56 12.34 28.72
CA THR A 462 14.51 12.96 30.07
C THR A 462 15.88 13.33 30.68
N PHE A 463 16.96 13.39 29.89
CA PHE A 463 18.28 13.80 30.36
C PHE A 463 18.28 15.29 30.74
N GLY A 464 18.70 15.59 31.97
CA GLY A 464 18.75 16.94 32.51
C GLY A 464 17.44 17.49 33.07
N VAL A 465 16.38 16.68 33.17
CA VAL A 465 15.12 17.09 33.81
C VAL A 465 15.27 17.03 35.34
N THR A 466 15.07 18.16 36.00
CA THR A 466 15.20 18.29 37.46
C THR A 466 13.91 18.85 38.06
N LEU A 467 13.36 18.18 39.07
CA LEU A 467 12.30 18.72 39.92
C LEU A 467 12.94 19.60 41.01
N VAL A 468 12.62 20.88 40.99
CA VAL A 468 13.10 21.88 41.94
C VAL A 468 11.99 22.15 42.94
N GLU A 469 12.15 21.70 44.18
CA GLU A 469 11.13 21.80 45.22
C GLU A 469 11.20 23.10 46.03
N ASP A 470 12.35 23.77 46.03
CA ASP A 470 12.58 25.00 46.77
C ASP A 470 13.66 25.90 46.15
N ALA A 471 13.76 27.13 46.67
CA ALA A 471 14.70 28.13 46.19
C ALA A 471 16.18 27.76 46.37
N ALA A 472 16.51 26.87 47.33
CA ALA A 472 17.90 26.46 47.56
C ALA A 472 18.40 25.53 46.45
N GLN A 473 17.49 24.78 45.81
CA GLN A 473 17.80 23.88 44.70
C GLN A 473 17.90 24.61 43.34
N TRP A 474 17.31 25.79 43.21
CA TRP A 474 17.17 26.53 41.95
C TRP A 474 18.48 26.69 41.18
N LYS A 475 19.48 27.30 41.81
CA LYS A 475 20.76 27.62 41.16
C LYS A 475 21.46 26.36 40.64
N ALA A 476 21.48 25.29 41.44
CA ALA A 476 22.13 24.05 41.07
C ALA A 476 21.40 23.36 39.90
N ALA A 477 20.07 23.33 39.93
CA ALA A 477 19.26 22.74 38.86
C ALA A 477 19.40 23.49 37.54
N LEU A 478 19.41 24.83 37.59
CA LEU A 478 19.58 25.67 36.40
C LEU A 478 20.98 25.45 35.79
N GLN A 479 22.03 25.49 36.60
CA GLN A 479 23.39 25.22 36.15
C GLN A 479 23.54 23.85 35.51
N GLU A 480 22.93 22.80 36.08
CA GLU A 480 22.98 21.46 35.50
C GLU A 480 22.27 21.40 34.14
N ALA A 481 21.10 22.03 33.99
CA ALA A 481 20.38 22.09 32.72
C ALA A 481 21.19 22.82 31.63
N PHE A 482 21.88 23.91 31.97
CA PHE A 482 22.74 24.66 31.04
C PHE A 482 23.99 23.89 30.57
N ARG A 483 24.33 22.75 31.20
CA ARG A 483 25.39 21.87 30.68
C ARG A 483 24.97 21.14 29.41
N PHE A 484 23.67 21.05 29.15
CA PHE A 484 23.10 20.31 28.03
C PHE A 484 22.59 21.21 26.91
N ASP A 485 22.21 22.45 27.20
CA ASP A 485 21.64 23.39 26.23
C ASP A 485 21.91 24.84 26.64
N ASN A 486 22.00 25.75 25.67
CA ASN A 486 22.15 27.19 25.91
C ASN A 486 20.80 27.85 26.24
N CYS A 487 19.70 27.09 26.16
CA CYS A 487 18.34 27.54 26.42
C CYS A 487 17.67 26.53 27.36
N VAL A 488 17.30 26.98 28.56
CA VAL A 488 16.69 26.14 29.59
C VAL A 488 15.21 26.49 29.76
N PHE A 489 14.40 25.44 29.81
CA PHE A 489 12.96 25.49 29.92
C PHE A 489 12.52 25.24 31.36
N VAL A 490 11.63 26.09 31.87
CA VAL A 490 11.11 26.02 33.25
C VAL A 490 9.60 25.90 33.20
N GLU A 491 9.02 24.90 33.88
CA GLU A 491 7.59 24.64 33.90
C GLU A 491 7.01 24.58 35.32
N GLU A 492 5.75 24.99 35.47
CA GLU A 492 4.93 24.64 36.64
C GLU A 492 4.90 23.12 36.82
N TYR A 493 5.25 22.63 38.00
CA TYR A 493 5.06 21.21 38.31
C TYR A 493 3.58 20.89 38.51
N ILE A 494 3.03 20.05 37.63
CA ILE A 494 1.66 19.58 37.73
C ILE A 494 1.64 18.24 38.48
N LYS A 495 1.11 18.24 39.72
CA LYS A 495 0.81 16.98 40.42
C LYS A 495 -0.50 16.40 39.90
N GLY A 496 -0.47 15.20 39.32
CA GLY A 496 -1.64 14.62 38.67
C GLY A 496 -1.48 13.16 38.25
N VAL A 497 -2.42 12.70 37.43
CA VAL A 497 -2.40 11.38 36.77
C VAL A 497 -1.83 11.57 35.37
N GLU A 498 -0.67 10.98 35.10
CA GLU A 498 -0.06 11.00 33.77
C GLU A 498 -0.71 9.99 32.83
N GLY A 499 -0.84 10.36 31.57
CA GLY A 499 -1.31 9.46 30.53
C GLY A 499 -0.71 9.76 29.18
N ALA A 500 -0.77 8.77 28.30
CA ALA A 500 -0.46 8.90 26.89
C ALA A 500 -1.67 8.50 26.05
N ILE A 501 -1.82 9.16 24.91
CA ILE A 501 -2.88 8.86 23.96
C ILE A 501 -2.37 9.00 22.52
N GLY A 502 -2.51 7.93 21.75
CA GLY A 502 -2.23 7.91 20.32
C GLY A 502 -3.37 8.51 19.50
N VAL A 503 -3.01 9.31 18.51
CA VAL A 503 -3.89 9.71 17.40
C VAL A 503 -3.42 8.98 16.15
N VAL A 504 -4.31 8.17 15.57
CA VAL A 504 -4.07 7.36 14.38
C VAL A 504 -5.19 7.59 13.39
N SER A 505 -4.84 7.99 12.16
CA SER A 505 -5.80 8.25 11.08
C SER A 505 -6.97 9.16 11.50
N GLY A 506 -6.67 10.24 12.22
CA GLY A 506 -7.64 11.25 12.68
C GLY A 506 -8.53 10.81 13.83
N ARG A 507 -8.22 9.68 14.49
CA ARG A 507 -8.97 9.16 15.64
C ARG A 507 -8.04 8.93 16.83
N THR A 508 -8.54 9.22 18.02
CA THR A 508 -7.85 8.91 19.27
C THR A 508 -8.03 7.44 19.63
N LEU A 509 -6.96 6.82 20.14
CA LEU A 509 -6.99 5.52 20.79
C LEU A 509 -7.38 5.66 22.28
N PRO A 510 -7.67 4.55 23.00
CA PRO A 510 -7.81 4.58 24.45
C PRO A 510 -6.58 5.14 25.14
N ILE A 511 -6.76 5.84 26.25
CA ILE A 511 -5.65 6.40 27.03
C ILE A 511 -4.92 5.27 27.76
N VAL A 512 -3.59 5.31 27.77
CA VAL A 512 -2.77 4.55 28.70
C VAL A 512 -2.41 5.46 29.86
N GLU A 513 -2.69 5.04 31.09
CA GLU A 513 -2.17 5.71 32.28
C GLU A 513 -0.71 5.31 32.51
N ILE A 514 0.13 6.25 32.94
CA ILE A 514 1.54 5.99 33.27
C ILE A 514 1.68 6.06 34.79
N GLN A 515 1.81 4.90 35.44
CA GLN A 515 1.99 4.78 36.89
C GLN A 515 3.42 4.38 37.19
N PHE A 516 4.23 5.25 37.81
CA PHE A 516 5.62 4.95 38.16
C PHE A 516 5.91 5.23 39.64
N PRO A 517 6.88 4.52 40.25
CA PRO A 517 7.33 4.82 41.60
C PRO A 517 8.21 6.07 41.60
N GLY A 518 7.72 7.21 42.11
CA GLY A 518 8.52 8.43 42.22
C GLY A 518 7.71 9.71 42.11
N LYS A 519 8.42 10.85 41.98
CA LYS A 519 7.81 12.17 41.75
C LYS A 519 7.83 12.60 40.28
N ILE A 520 8.73 12.03 39.46
CA ILE A 520 8.88 12.36 38.03
C ILE A 520 9.09 11.08 37.22
N TYR A 521 8.62 11.07 35.96
CA TYR A 521 8.80 9.97 35.02
C TYR A 521 10.16 10.07 34.31
N ASP A 522 11.21 9.72 35.04
CA ASP A 522 12.60 9.80 34.56
C ASP A 522 13.02 8.63 33.64
N TYR A 523 14.28 8.68 33.17
CA TYR A 523 14.83 7.66 32.27
C TYR A 523 14.83 6.26 32.90
N ASP A 524 15.14 6.15 34.19
CA ASP A 524 15.14 4.86 34.91
C ASP A 524 13.71 4.31 35.01
N ALA A 525 12.70 5.14 35.24
CA ALA A 525 11.30 4.74 35.23
C ALA A 525 10.81 4.27 33.85
N LYS A 526 11.38 4.80 32.75
CA LYS A 526 11.03 4.48 31.35
C LYS A 526 11.70 3.21 30.82
N TYR A 527 12.96 2.95 31.18
CA TYR A 527 13.77 1.92 30.50
C TYR A 527 14.39 0.87 31.44
N ASN A 528 14.33 1.03 32.75
CA ASN A 528 14.79 0.00 33.68
C ASN A 528 13.75 -1.12 33.80
N ALA A 529 14.13 -2.34 33.40
CA ALA A 529 13.27 -3.52 33.49
C ALA A 529 12.85 -3.88 34.93
N ASN A 530 13.53 -3.35 35.95
CA ASN A 530 13.19 -3.53 37.36
C ASN A 530 12.30 -2.41 37.93
N SER A 531 11.89 -1.43 37.11
CA SER A 531 10.96 -0.38 37.54
C SER A 531 9.58 -0.99 37.87
N LYS A 532 8.90 -0.44 38.88
CA LYS A 532 7.50 -0.82 39.21
C LYS A 532 6.48 -0.07 38.34
N THR A 533 6.88 0.34 37.14
CA THR A 533 6.04 1.13 36.25
C THR A 533 4.91 0.25 35.68
N ARG A 534 3.66 0.71 35.78
CA ARG A 534 2.48 0.07 35.19
C ARG A 534 1.86 0.99 34.14
N HIS A 535 1.28 0.35 33.12
CA HIS A 535 0.60 1.02 32.02
C HIS A 535 -0.85 0.54 31.88
N PRO A 536 -1.75 0.82 32.84
CA PRO A 536 -3.15 0.43 32.69
C PRO A 536 -3.78 1.12 31.48
N CYS A 537 -4.46 0.33 30.64
CA CYS A 537 -5.20 0.81 29.50
C CYS A 537 -6.51 -0.01 29.40
N PRO A 538 -7.69 0.60 29.58
CA PRO A 538 -7.95 2.02 29.87
C PRO A 538 -7.37 2.50 31.22
N PRO A 539 -7.31 3.82 31.49
CA PRO A 539 -6.73 4.35 32.72
C PRO A 539 -7.59 4.00 33.95
N GLU A 540 -6.95 3.74 35.08
CA GLU A 540 -7.59 3.39 36.37
C GLU A 540 -7.99 4.65 37.16
N ASN A 541 -7.22 5.73 37.02
CA ASN A 541 -7.34 6.94 37.84
C ASN A 541 -7.83 8.17 37.05
N MET A 542 -8.48 7.98 35.90
CA MET A 542 -9.14 9.04 35.14
C MET A 542 -10.63 8.76 34.99
N THR A 543 -11.47 9.71 35.39
CA THR A 543 -12.94 9.63 35.19
C THR A 543 -13.29 9.65 33.70
N PRO A 544 -14.45 9.11 33.27
CA PRO A 544 -14.87 9.15 31.87
C PRO A 544 -14.88 10.56 31.26
N ARG A 545 -15.31 11.57 32.04
CA ARG A 545 -15.29 12.97 31.61
C ARG A 545 -13.86 13.49 31.35
N GLN A 546 -12.91 13.13 32.21
CA GLN A 546 -11.50 13.47 32.00
C GLN A 546 -10.93 12.78 30.76
N GLN A 547 -11.30 11.52 30.53
CA GLN A 547 -10.87 10.77 29.34
C GLN A 547 -11.40 11.42 28.05
N GLU A 548 -12.66 11.87 28.02
CA GLU A 548 -13.24 12.62 26.90
C GLU A 548 -12.51 13.96 26.68
N GLU A 549 -12.17 14.67 27.77
CA GLU A 549 -11.44 15.93 27.69
C GLU A 549 -10.02 15.72 27.16
N VAL A 550 -9.30 14.71 27.65
CA VAL A 550 -7.99 14.30 27.14
C VAL A 550 -8.05 13.98 25.65
N ALA A 551 -9.02 13.17 25.21
CA ALA A 551 -9.16 12.82 23.80
C ALA A 551 -9.42 14.05 22.91
N ARG A 552 -10.23 15.00 23.40
CA ARG A 552 -10.53 16.25 22.70
C ARG A 552 -9.28 17.14 22.56
N GLU A 553 -8.56 17.38 23.65
CA GLU A 553 -7.33 18.20 23.64
C GLU A 553 -6.23 17.55 22.78
N ALA A 554 -6.06 16.23 22.88
CA ALA A 554 -5.09 15.48 22.08
C ALA A 554 -5.41 15.57 20.57
N LEU A 555 -6.67 15.37 20.18
CA LEU A 555 -7.06 15.50 18.78
C LEU A 555 -6.91 16.94 18.26
N ALA A 556 -7.19 17.94 19.10
CA ALA A 556 -6.98 19.35 18.76
C ALA A 556 -5.48 19.66 18.55
N TYR A 557 -4.61 19.13 19.43
CA TYR A 557 -3.17 19.28 19.29
C TYR A 557 -2.65 18.61 18.01
N ALA A 558 -3.03 17.35 17.76
CA ALA A 558 -2.65 16.63 16.55
C ALA A 558 -3.03 17.37 15.26
N LYS A 559 -4.23 17.98 15.23
CA LYS A 559 -4.69 18.84 14.12
C LYS A 559 -3.85 20.10 13.98
N LYS A 560 -3.57 20.78 15.09
CA LYS A 560 -2.81 22.03 15.11
C LYS A 560 -1.40 21.86 14.57
N VAL A 561 -0.73 20.75 14.91
CA VAL A 561 0.63 20.44 14.43
C VAL A 561 0.64 19.70 13.09
N GLY A 562 -0.51 19.28 12.55
CA GLY A 562 -0.59 18.54 11.30
C GLY A 562 -0.14 17.07 11.38
N ALA A 563 -0.30 16.43 12.54
CA ALA A 563 0.13 15.06 12.83
C ALA A 563 -1.02 14.07 13.06
N GLU A 564 -2.15 14.23 12.36
CA GLU A 564 -3.34 13.38 12.55
C GLU A 564 -3.17 11.92 12.10
N ASN A 565 -2.11 11.61 11.35
CA ASN A 565 -1.85 10.26 10.84
C ASN A 565 -1.29 9.33 11.91
N LEU A 566 -0.31 9.82 12.67
CA LEU A 566 0.34 9.12 13.76
C LEU A 566 1.02 10.15 14.66
N VAL A 567 0.59 10.23 15.91
CA VAL A 567 1.29 10.96 16.97
C VAL A 567 0.85 10.38 18.31
N ARG A 568 1.78 10.21 19.25
CA ARG A 568 1.45 9.99 20.67
C ARG A 568 1.50 11.32 21.40
N ILE A 569 0.53 11.58 22.25
CA ILE A 569 0.43 12.82 23.01
C ILE A 569 0.45 12.47 24.49
N ASP A 570 1.40 13.07 25.20
CA ASP A 570 1.57 12.87 26.63
C ASP A 570 0.82 13.98 27.37
N VAL A 571 0.02 13.59 28.36
CA VAL A 571 -0.90 14.47 29.09
C VAL A 571 -0.81 14.24 30.59
N ILE A 572 -1.26 15.21 31.36
CA ILE A 572 -1.44 15.07 32.80
C ILE A 572 -2.77 15.66 33.25
N VAL A 573 -3.49 14.91 34.08
CA VAL A 573 -4.75 15.35 34.70
C VAL A 573 -4.46 15.79 36.12
N ARG A 574 -4.55 17.09 36.37
CA ARG A 574 -4.14 17.70 37.64
C ARG A 574 -5.03 17.24 38.80
N ALA A 575 -4.43 16.82 39.90
CA ALA A 575 -5.15 16.21 41.02
C ALA A 575 -6.08 17.18 41.77
N LYS A 576 -5.74 18.47 41.81
CA LYS A 576 -6.48 19.46 42.64
C LYS A 576 -7.84 19.85 42.06
N ASP A 577 -7.97 19.87 40.74
CA ASP A 577 -9.15 20.40 40.03
C ASP A 577 -9.56 19.55 38.82
N GLY A 578 -8.83 18.48 38.50
CA GLY A 578 -9.10 17.60 37.38
C GLY A 578 -8.80 18.19 36.01
N LYS A 579 -8.15 19.36 35.93
CA LYS A 579 -7.84 20.03 34.66
C LYS A 579 -6.81 19.23 33.85
N VAL A 580 -7.06 19.08 32.56
CA VAL A 580 -6.16 18.42 31.61
C VAL A 580 -5.09 19.38 31.12
N PHE A 581 -3.85 18.90 31.06
CA PHE A 581 -2.72 19.60 30.47
C PHE A 581 -2.03 18.68 29.46
N VAL A 582 -1.76 19.20 28.26
CA VAL A 582 -0.91 18.55 27.26
C VAL A 582 0.54 18.92 27.55
N LEU A 583 1.40 17.89 27.64
CA LEU A 583 2.82 18.05 27.97
C LEU A 583 3.65 18.18 26.70
N GLU A 584 3.61 17.16 25.84
CA GLU A 584 4.40 17.05 24.61
C GLU A 584 3.77 16.05 23.64
N GLY A 585 4.23 16.10 22.39
CA GLY A 585 3.91 15.10 21.37
C GLY A 585 5.12 14.24 21.03
N ASN A 586 4.89 13.07 20.46
CA ASN A 586 5.89 12.22 19.86
C ASN A 586 5.39 11.78 18.47
N GLY A 587 6.04 12.29 17.41
CA GLY A 587 5.68 12.04 16.01
C GLY A 587 6.09 10.66 15.47
N LEU A 588 6.99 9.95 16.15
CA LEU A 588 7.42 8.59 15.81
C LEU A 588 7.42 7.71 17.07
N PRO A 589 6.22 7.40 17.60
CA PRO A 589 6.12 6.62 18.82
C PRO A 589 6.70 5.22 18.62
N GLY A 590 7.17 4.62 19.72
CA GLY A 590 7.64 3.23 19.74
C GLY A 590 6.58 2.26 19.23
N MET A 591 7.02 1.26 18.47
CA MET A 591 6.16 0.27 17.82
C MET A 591 6.50 -1.18 18.25
N THR A 592 7.12 -1.35 19.42
CA THR A 592 7.28 -2.69 20.02
C THR A 592 5.94 -3.19 20.59
N PRO A 593 5.75 -4.51 20.80
CA PRO A 593 4.50 -5.04 21.38
C PRO A 593 4.14 -4.50 22.77
N THR A 594 5.11 -3.95 23.50
CA THR A 594 4.93 -3.32 24.83
C THR A 594 4.96 -1.80 24.78
N SER A 595 5.08 -1.21 23.59
CA SER A 595 4.99 0.24 23.42
C SER A 595 3.55 0.73 23.63
N LEU A 596 3.41 2.02 23.97
CA LEU A 596 2.13 2.60 24.36
C LEU A 596 1.10 2.55 23.21
N VAL A 597 1.43 3.04 22.02
CA VAL A 597 0.48 3.07 20.88
C VAL A 597 -0.01 1.65 20.48
N PRO A 598 0.85 0.62 20.36
CA PRO A 598 0.38 -0.77 20.18
C PRO A 598 -0.50 -1.30 21.33
N THR A 599 -0.23 -0.89 22.57
CA THR A 599 -1.06 -1.26 23.74
C THR A 599 -2.45 -0.62 23.66
N GLU A 600 -2.51 0.67 23.33
CA GLU A 600 -3.75 1.41 23.13
C GLU A 600 -4.59 0.79 22.01
N ALA A 601 -3.96 0.48 20.87
CA ALA A 601 -4.60 -0.16 19.73
C ALA A 601 -5.18 -1.53 20.12
N LYS A 602 -4.40 -2.35 20.83
CA LYS A 602 -4.85 -3.67 21.30
C LYS A 602 -6.07 -3.56 22.23
N THR A 603 -6.09 -2.59 23.14
CA THR A 603 -7.25 -2.31 24.01
C THR A 603 -8.48 -1.90 23.20
N ALA A 604 -8.29 -1.19 22.08
CA ALA A 604 -9.35 -0.85 21.13
C ALA A 604 -9.79 -2.03 20.24
N GLY A 605 -9.22 -3.22 20.41
CA GLY A 605 -9.48 -4.39 19.56
C GLY A 605 -8.76 -4.35 18.20
N ILE A 606 -7.75 -3.50 18.04
CA ILE A 606 -6.95 -3.35 16.82
C ILE A 606 -5.63 -4.10 17.02
N SER A 607 -5.37 -5.13 16.20
CA SER A 607 -4.10 -5.85 16.22
C SER A 607 -2.94 -5.01 15.68
N MET A 608 -1.69 -5.40 16.00
CA MET A 608 -0.50 -4.75 15.44
C MET A 608 -0.48 -4.79 13.91
N THR A 609 -0.91 -5.91 13.34
CA THR A 609 -1.09 -6.15 11.91
C THR A 609 -2.06 -5.15 11.28
N GLU A 610 -3.23 -4.96 11.88
CA GLU A 610 -4.23 -3.97 11.42
C GLU A 610 -3.74 -2.54 11.59
N LEU A 611 -3.09 -2.22 12.72
CA LEU A 611 -2.52 -0.90 13.00
C LEU A 611 -1.50 -0.52 11.92
N CYS A 612 -0.47 -1.35 11.70
CA CYS A 612 0.58 -1.07 10.71
C CYS A 612 0.00 -0.98 9.29
N SER A 613 -0.93 -1.86 8.93
CA SER A 613 -1.62 -1.82 7.64
C SER A 613 -2.38 -0.53 7.43
N SER A 614 -3.15 -0.09 8.44
CA SER A 614 -3.94 1.14 8.34
C SER A 614 -3.08 2.39 8.18
N LEU A 615 -1.89 2.41 8.80
CA LEU A 615 -0.92 3.48 8.68
C LEU A 615 -0.31 3.56 7.27
N VAL A 616 0.06 2.42 6.69
CA VAL A 616 0.52 2.34 5.29
C VAL A 616 -0.58 2.82 4.34
N GLU A 617 -1.81 2.37 4.52
CA GLU A 617 -2.95 2.80 3.69
C GLU A 617 -3.30 4.29 3.88
N SER A 618 -3.06 4.86 5.06
CA SER A 618 -3.23 6.29 5.32
C SER A 618 -2.19 7.13 4.58
N ALA A 619 -0.92 6.72 4.61
CA ALA A 619 0.17 7.42 3.92
C ALA A 619 -0.13 7.61 2.41
N VAL A 620 -0.68 6.59 1.77
CA VAL A 620 -1.04 6.62 0.34
C VAL A 620 -2.20 7.56 0.04
N ARG A 621 -3.23 7.57 0.91
CA ARG A 621 -4.42 8.40 0.72
C ARG A 621 -4.09 9.89 0.75
N ASN A 622 -3.15 10.27 1.59
CA ASN A 622 -2.75 11.68 1.78
C ASN A 622 -1.81 12.22 0.69
N ARG A 623 -1.37 11.38 -0.26
CA ARG A 623 -0.57 11.80 -1.42
C ARG A 623 -1.42 12.47 -2.53
N ARG A 624 -2.75 12.50 -2.38
CA ARG A 624 -3.70 12.97 -3.41
C ARG A 624 -3.94 14.48 -3.38
#